data_AF-A0A9E6WKZ7-F1
#
_entry.id   AF-A0A9E6WKZ7-F1
#
_cell.length_a   1.000
_cell.length_b   1.000
_cell.length_c   1.000
_cell.angle_alpha   90.00
_cell.angle_beta   90.00
_cell.angle_gamma   90.00
#
_symmetry.space_group_name_H-M   'P 1'
#
loop_
_entity.id
_entity.type
_entity.pdbx_description
1 polymer ?
#
loop_
_entity_poly.entity_id
_entity_poly.type
_entity_poly.pdbx_seq_one_letter_code
_entity_poly.pdbx_strand_id
1 'polypeptide(L)'
;MIEEHWGYVQDHVRTAAFRRALAELVRPGDRVLDLGCGVGILGALALEAGAVHVTAIDETDVTLMAAETFARMGASDRATILQGHASHLSLDEPVDLILCDHVGFFALDYGILALLQDARARFLKPGGRILPRSVDLFLAPVQSDEARHLSHGWRDDRVPGPLHWISDHAVNHKHAVTLKPGMILGDPVRIDSIDFLTETRSFLSWTATLVAARRGWLHGLGGWFDCRLGPSTGMTNSPLDAGRIDRSQVFFALEDSIAVAAGDEIRVALSARPDADLFVWDVEHLRTGHRQKHSTWEGQVTRRADLTALRPDMVPVLDQAAAARQIVLGYCDGQRSLAQIEAAVLRDHPGLFPTPDAITDFVRACVYRATR
;
A
#
# COMPACT_ATOMS: atom_id res chain seq x y z
N MET A 1 4.08 -11.97 7.04
CA MET A 1 4.10 -11.02 8.17
C MET A 1 5.53 -10.80 8.67
N ILE A 2 6.18 -11.73 9.40
CA ILE A 2 7.54 -11.46 9.95
C ILE A 2 8.61 -11.20 8.87
N GLU A 3 8.61 -11.97 7.78
CA GLU A 3 9.59 -11.83 6.69
C GLU A 3 9.51 -10.47 5.97
N GLU A 4 8.29 -9.94 5.82
CA GLU A 4 8.06 -8.60 5.26
C GLU A 4 8.64 -7.52 6.18
N HIS A 5 8.42 -7.64 7.49
CA HIS A 5 8.98 -6.71 8.47
C HIS A 5 10.51 -6.79 8.55
N TRP A 6 11.09 -7.98 8.36
CA TRP A 6 12.54 -8.14 8.22
C TRP A 6 13.07 -7.30 7.04
N GLY A 7 12.37 -7.29 5.91
CA GLY A 7 12.67 -6.43 4.77
C GLY A 7 12.82 -4.95 5.15
N TYR A 8 11.89 -4.43 5.96
CA TYR A 8 11.93 -3.03 6.40
C TYR A 8 13.05 -2.72 7.40
N VAL A 9 13.39 -3.69 8.25
CA VAL A 9 14.41 -3.52 9.30
C VAL A 9 15.83 -3.67 8.75
N GLN A 10 16.04 -4.59 7.80
CA GLN A 10 17.37 -4.82 7.22
C GLN A 10 17.80 -3.69 6.26
N ASP A 11 16.85 -2.90 5.74
CA ASP A 11 17.14 -1.69 4.99
C ASP A 11 17.73 -0.61 5.92
N HIS A 12 19.05 -0.64 6.03
CA HIS A 12 19.83 0.27 6.85
C HIS A 12 19.76 1.72 6.36
N VAL A 13 19.58 1.95 5.05
CA VAL A 13 19.47 3.31 4.48
C VAL A 13 18.16 3.94 4.94
N ARG A 14 17.05 3.22 4.77
CA ARG A 14 15.72 3.63 5.25
C ARG A 14 15.73 3.87 6.76
N THR A 15 16.19 2.87 7.53
CA THR A 15 16.18 2.96 9.01
C THR A 15 17.05 4.11 9.52
N ALA A 16 18.22 4.35 8.91
CA ALA A 16 19.06 5.48 9.25
C ALA A 16 18.42 6.84 8.89
N ALA A 17 17.68 6.92 7.77
CA ALA A 17 16.95 8.12 7.38
C ALA A 17 15.83 8.45 8.38
N PHE A 18 15.02 7.47 8.78
CA PHE A 18 14.01 7.67 9.83
C PHE A 18 14.64 8.07 11.17
N ARG A 19 15.72 7.41 11.60
CA ARG A 19 16.43 7.77 12.85
C ARG A 19 16.90 9.23 12.84
N ARG A 20 17.52 9.68 11.73
CA ARG A 20 17.96 11.08 11.58
C ARG A 20 16.79 12.05 11.58
N ALA A 21 15.72 11.75 10.83
CA ALA A 21 14.54 12.60 10.76
C ALA A 21 13.83 12.73 12.11
N LEU A 22 13.72 11.63 12.87
CA LEU A 22 13.16 11.65 14.22
C LEU A 22 14.01 12.50 15.17
N ALA A 23 15.34 12.39 15.10
CA ALA A 23 16.23 13.26 15.87
C ALA A 23 16.12 14.76 15.51
N GLU A 24 15.74 15.09 14.27
CA GLU A 24 15.47 16.47 13.83
C GLU A 24 14.08 16.98 14.28
N LEU A 25 13.08 16.10 14.37
CA LEU A 25 11.66 16.47 14.51
C LEU A 25 11.09 16.32 15.92
N VAL A 26 11.54 15.32 16.67
CA VAL A 26 11.04 15.02 18.01
C VAL A 26 11.56 16.08 18.98
N ARG A 27 10.65 16.64 19.76
CA ARG A 27 10.91 17.63 20.81
C ARG A 27 10.67 17.01 22.18
N PRO A 28 11.37 17.47 23.24
CA PRO A 28 11.08 17.03 24.60
C PRO A 28 9.60 17.24 24.95
N GLY A 29 8.94 16.17 25.41
CA GLY A 29 7.51 16.18 25.74
C GLY A 29 6.58 15.81 24.59
N ASP A 30 7.09 15.58 23.37
CA ASP A 30 6.26 15.16 22.25
C ASP A 30 5.64 13.77 22.50
N ARG A 31 4.34 13.67 22.24
CA ARG A 31 3.61 12.41 22.07
C ARG A 31 3.59 12.05 20.60
N VAL A 32 3.90 10.80 20.26
CA VAL A 32 4.02 10.33 18.87
C VAL A 32 2.99 9.25 18.57
N LEU A 33 2.31 9.34 17.43
CA LEU A 33 1.50 8.25 16.88
C LEU A 33 2.32 7.50 15.83
N ASP A 34 2.59 6.22 16.03
CA ASP A 34 3.19 5.31 15.04
C ASP A 34 2.07 4.52 14.35
N LEU A 35 1.74 4.92 13.12
CA LEU A 35 0.56 4.48 12.37
C LEU A 35 0.96 3.43 11.34
N GLY A 36 0.49 2.19 11.53
CA GLY A 36 1.05 1.02 10.86
C GLY A 36 2.39 0.63 11.50
N CYS A 37 2.39 0.46 12.83
CA CYS A 37 3.63 0.34 13.60
C CYS A 37 4.42 -0.93 13.30
N GLY A 38 3.78 -1.97 12.74
CA GLY A 38 4.40 -3.26 12.51
C GLY A 38 5.02 -3.83 13.78
N VAL A 39 6.30 -4.20 13.72
CA VAL A 39 7.08 -4.68 14.88
C VAL A 39 7.57 -3.58 15.84
N GLY A 40 7.17 -2.33 15.64
CA GLY A 40 7.43 -1.20 16.54
C GLY A 40 8.77 -0.48 16.33
N ILE A 41 9.46 -0.70 15.22
CA ILE A 41 10.80 -0.13 14.98
C ILE A 41 10.81 1.40 14.92
N LEU A 42 9.82 2.02 14.28
CA LEU A 42 9.80 3.48 14.12
C LEU A 42 9.37 4.18 15.42
N GLY A 43 8.38 3.63 16.13
CA GLY A 43 8.05 4.05 17.50
C GLY A 43 9.24 3.91 18.47
N ALA A 44 10.02 2.84 18.36
CA ALA A 44 11.24 2.66 19.17
C ALA A 44 12.24 3.80 18.91
N LEU A 45 12.49 4.14 17.64
CA LEU A 45 13.35 5.26 17.27
C LEU A 45 12.81 6.60 17.77
N ALA A 46 11.48 6.78 17.82
CA ALA A 46 10.86 7.99 18.37
C ALA A 46 11.10 8.13 19.88
N LEU A 47 11.00 7.03 20.64
CA LEU A 47 11.33 6.99 22.07
C LEU A 47 12.83 7.26 22.31
N GLU A 48 13.71 6.70 21.48
CA GLU A 48 15.15 6.99 21.50
C GLU A 48 15.45 8.47 21.24
N ALA A 49 14.68 9.10 20.33
CA ALA A 49 14.79 10.53 20.02
C ALA A 49 14.22 11.46 21.12
N GLY A 50 13.64 10.91 22.18
CA GLY A 50 13.17 11.68 23.35
C GLY A 50 11.67 11.96 23.40
N ALA A 51 10.86 11.26 22.60
CA ALA A 51 9.41 11.29 22.76
C ALA A 51 9.02 10.81 24.17
N VAL A 52 8.05 11.48 24.78
CA VAL A 52 7.58 11.10 26.13
C VAL A 52 6.68 9.88 26.09
N HIS A 53 5.97 9.69 24.97
CA HIS A 53 5.03 8.59 24.78
C HIS A 53 4.87 8.25 23.30
N VAL A 54 4.73 6.96 22.99
CA VAL A 54 4.34 6.46 21.67
C VAL A 54 3.01 5.72 21.76
N THR A 55 2.04 6.10 20.94
CA THR A 55 0.89 5.25 20.66
C THR A 55 1.12 4.55 19.33
N ALA A 56 1.23 3.23 19.35
CA ALA A 56 1.51 2.39 18.20
C ALA A 56 0.22 1.67 17.78
N ILE A 57 -0.18 1.89 16.53
CA ILE A 57 -1.40 1.31 15.92
C ILE A 57 -1.02 0.41 14.77
N ASP A 58 -1.55 -0.81 14.75
CA ASP A 58 -1.51 -1.70 13.59
C ASP A 58 -2.78 -2.54 13.54
N GLU A 59 -3.22 -2.91 12.34
CA GLU A 59 -4.46 -3.67 12.15
C GLU A 59 -4.28 -5.15 12.48
N THR A 60 -3.04 -5.63 12.48
CA THR A 60 -2.71 -7.04 12.55
C THR A 60 -2.19 -7.45 13.93
N ASP A 61 -2.11 -8.76 14.18
CA ASP A 61 -1.55 -9.33 15.40
C ASP A 61 -0.04 -9.03 15.57
N VAL A 62 0.62 -8.37 14.60
CA VAL A 62 2.02 -7.92 14.72
C VAL A 62 2.21 -6.92 15.87
N THR A 63 1.13 -6.27 16.31
CA THR A 63 1.09 -5.44 17.53
C THR A 63 1.66 -6.15 18.77
N LEU A 64 1.53 -7.49 18.85
CA LEU A 64 2.16 -8.28 19.92
C LEU A 64 3.70 -8.22 19.87
N MET A 65 4.28 -8.17 18.67
CA MET A 65 5.72 -7.98 18.49
C MET A 65 6.14 -6.56 18.85
N ALA A 66 5.35 -5.54 18.48
CA ALA A 66 5.61 -4.17 18.92
C ALA A 66 5.59 -4.03 20.44
N ALA A 67 4.60 -4.65 21.11
CA ALA A 67 4.52 -4.66 22.58
C ALA A 67 5.79 -5.25 23.21
N GLU A 68 6.24 -6.41 22.70
CA GLU A 68 7.47 -7.07 23.15
C GLU A 68 8.73 -6.22 22.86
N THR A 69 8.78 -5.55 21.70
CA THR A 69 9.87 -4.61 21.36
C THR A 69 9.98 -3.51 22.41
N PHE A 70 8.87 -2.83 22.74
CA PHE A 70 8.88 -1.78 23.75
C PHE A 70 9.19 -2.30 25.16
N ALA A 71 8.72 -3.49 25.50
CA ALA A 71 9.04 -4.14 26.78
C ALA A 71 10.53 -4.43 26.93
N ARG A 72 11.18 -4.97 25.88
CA ARG A 72 12.62 -5.23 25.88
C ARG A 72 13.47 -3.97 25.94
N MET A 73 12.94 -2.84 25.47
CA MET A 73 13.55 -1.52 25.65
C MET A 73 13.34 -0.90 27.04
N GLY A 74 12.56 -1.56 27.92
CA GLY A 74 12.18 -1.01 29.21
C GLY A 74 11.27 0.21 29.09
N ALA A 75 10.46 0.28 28.02
CA ALA A 75 9.62 1.44 27.69
C ALA A 75 8.11 1.12 27.67
N SER A 76 7.68 0.01 28.30
CA SER A 76 6.27 -0.38 28.37
C SER A 76 5.37 0.69 28.98
N ASP A 77 5.88 1.49 29.91
CA ASP A 77 5.18 2.60 30.56
C ASP A 77 5.04 3.85 29.67
N ARG A 78 5.80 3.91 28.57
CA ARG A 78 5.81 5.00 27.58
C ARG A 78 5.27 4.58 26.22
N ALA A 79 4.64 3.40 26.13
CA ALA A 79 4.08 2.87 24.91
C ALA A 79 2.64 2.38 25.13
N THR A 80 1.73 2.80 24.26
CA THR A 80 0.36 2.25 24.18
C THR A 80 0.22 1.51 22.87
N ILE A 81 -0.20 0.24 22.91
CA ILE A 81 -0.44 -0.57 21.73
C ILE A 81 -1.95 -0.66 21.50
N LEU A 82 -2.40 -0.29 20.30
CA LEU A 82 -3.80 -0.45 19.90
C LEU A 82 -3.85 -1.29 18.63
N GLN A 83 -4.54 -2.43 18.70
CA GLN A 83 -4.79 -3.28 17.53
C GLN A 83 -6.12 -2.89 16.88
N GLY A 84 -6.09 -2.64 15.58
CA GLY A 84 -7.29 -2.37 14.77
C GLY A 84 -7.06 -1.31 13.69
N HIS A 85 -8.04 -1.19 12.80
CA HIS A 85 -8.03 -0.15 11.77
C HIS A 85 -8.11 1.23 12.43
N ALA A 86 -7.19 2.13 12.10
CA ALA A 86 -7.03 3.41 12.78
C ALA A 86 -8.32 4.27 12.78
N SER A 87 -9.12 4.19 11.71
CA SER A 87 -10.40 4.90 11.63
C SER A 87 -11.45 4.43 12.65
N HIS A 88 -11.29 3.25 13.26
CA HIS A 88 -12.21 2.72 14.28
C HIS A 88 -11.69 2.91 15.71
N LEU A 89 -10.44 3.36 15.86
CA LEU A 89 -9.81 3.55 17.16
C LEU A 89 -9.95 5.00 17.63
N SER A 90 -9.72 5.25 18.91
CA SER A 90 -9.68 6.59 19.48
C SER A 90 -8.44 6.76 20.34
N LEU A 91 -7.94 7.99 20.43
CA LEU A 91 -6.84 8.34 21.32
C LEU A 91 -7.36 9.22 22.44
N ASP A 92 -6.89 8.98 23.66
CA ASP A 92 -7.25 9.79 24.83
C ASP A 92 -6.79 11.25 24.69
N GLU A 93 -5.62 11.43 24.06
CA GLU A 93 -5.02 12.73 23.81
C GLU A 93 -4.51 12.81 22.37
N PRO A 94 -4.65 13.98 21.71
CA PRO A 94 -4.00 14.20 20.43
C PRO A 94 -2.48 14.19 20.57
N VAL A 95 -1.78 13.93 19.47
CA VAL A 95 -0.32 13.77 19.40
C VAL A 95 0.37 14.97 18.74
N ASP A 96 1.67 15.12 19.01
CA ASP A 96 2.51 16.19 18.47
C ASP A 96 3.12 15.82 17.11
N LEU A 97 3.31 14.51 16.86
CA LEU A 97 3.87 13.95 15.64
C LEU A 97 3.12 12.68 15.24
N ILE A 98 2.70 12.59 13.98
CA ILE A 98 2.25 11.34 13.35
C ILE A 98 3.39 10.80 12.50
N LEU A 99 3.68 9.52 12.67
CA LEU A 99 4.68 8.73 11.95
C LEU A 99 3.97 7.62 11.17
N CYS A 100 4.25 7.49 9.88
CA CYS A 100 3.67 6.44 9.04
C CYS A 100 4.62 6.08 7.89
N ASP A 101 5.02 4.80 7.77
CA ASP A 101 5.80 4.33 6.61
C ASP A 101 4.99 3.43 5.67
N HIS A 102 3.85 3.94 5.22
CA HIS A 102 3.05 3.31 4.15
C HIS A 102 3.42 3.86 2.76
N VAL A 103 4.63 4.40 2.58
CA VAL A 103 5.07 4.99 1.31
C VAL A 103 5.43 3.88 0.33
N GLY A 104 4.48 3.34 -0.42
CA GLY A 104 4.75 2.23 -1.34
C GLY A 104 5.66 2.55 -2.52
N PHE A 105 5.75 1.63 -3.48
CA PHE A 105 6.69 1.73 -4.60
C PHE A 105 6.44 2.93 -5.53
N PHE A 106 5.22 3.50 -5.53
CA PHE A 106 4.91 4.80 -6.14
C PHE A 106 4.37 5.82 -5.14
N ALA A 107 4.72 5.67 -3.86
CA ALA A 107 4.32 6.50 -2.70
C ALA A 107 2.82 6.63 -2.42
N LEU A 108 1.94 6.26 -3.36
CA LEU A 108 0.48 6.35 -3.26
C LEU A 108 -0.17 5.02 -2.86
N ASP A 109 0.61 3.96 -2.69
CA ASP A 109 0.10 2.65 -2.34
C ASP A 109 -0.37 2.60 -0.87
N TYR A 110 -0.99 1.48 -0.48
CA TYR A 110 -1.38 1.19 0.90
C TYR A 110 -2.30 2.24 1.57
N GLY A 111 -3.03 3.01 0.76
CA GLY A 111 -4.04 3.96 1.25
C GLY A 111 -3.48 5.15 2.05
N ILE A 112 -2.17 5.42 1.96
CA ILE A 112 -1.48 6.40 2.81
C ILE A 112 -2.14 7.79 2.83
N LEU A 113 -2.68 8.25 1.70
CA LEU A 113 -3.36 9.56 1.64
C LEU A 113 -4.60 9.61 2.53
N ALA A 114 -5.49 8.63 2.40
CA ALA A 114 -6.72 8.57 3.18
C ALA A 114 -6.41 8.34 4.67
N LEU A 115 -5.45 7.47 4.94
CA LEU A 115 -5.00 7.13 6.29
C LEU A 115 -4.41 8.35 7.02
N LEU A 116 -3.49 9.08 6.39
CA LEU A 116 -2.90 10.30 6.98
C LEU A 116 -3.90 11.45 7.03
N GLN A 117 -4.84 11.56 6.09
CA GLN A 117 -5.90 12.56 6.14
C GLN A 117 -6.80 12.36 7.36
N ASP A 118 -7.26 11.12 7.62
CA ASP A 118 -8.07 10.79 8.79
C ASP A 118 -7.30 11.00 10.10
N ALA A 119 -6.09 10.44 10.19
CA ALA A 119 -5.26 10.55 11.39
C ALA A 119 -4.90 12.02 11.70
N ARG A 120 -4.58 12.83 10.68
CA ARG A 120 -4.33 14.27 10.85
C ARG A 120 -5.56 14.99 11.39
N ALA A 121 -6.74 14.70 10.86
CA ALA A 121 -7.97 15.38 11.26
C ALA A 121 -8.39 15.05 12.70
N ARG A 122 -8.10 13.84 13.18
CA ARG A 122 -8.60 13.34 14.46
C ARG A 122 -7.58 13.34 15.58
N PHE A 123 -6.33 13.04 15.25
CA PHE A 123 -5.31 12.71 16.24
C PHE A 123 -4.20 13.74 16.33
N LEU A 124 -4.01 14.62 15.35
CA LEU A 124 -2.92 15.60 15.37
C LEU A 124 -3.32 16.89 16.10
N LYS A 125 -2.47 17.36 17.02
CA LYS A 125 -2.61 18.69 17.64
C LYS A 125 -2.49 19.81 16.59
N PRO A 126 -3.10 20.99 16.82
CA PRO A 126 -2.78 22.18 16.05
C PRO A 126 -1.27 22.48 16.08
N GLY A 127 -0.66 22.67 14.91
CA GLY A 127 0.80 22.86 14.78
C GLY A 127 1.64 21.58 14.94
N GLY A 128 0.99 20.42 15.00
CA GLY A 128 1.64 19.12 14.96
C GLY A 128 2.35 18.84 13.63
N ARG A 129 3.14 17.77 13.62
CA ARG A 129 4.02 17.38 12.51
C ARG A 129 3.59 16.01 11.95
N ILE A 130 3.95 15.75 10.70
CA ILE A 130 3.77 14.44 10.07
C ILE A 130 5.11 14.02 9.46
N LEU A 131 5.46 12.75 9.64
CA LEU A 131 6.66 12.09 9.12
C LEU A 131 6.20 10.82 8.37
N PRO A 132 6.39 10.73 7.04
CA PRO A 132 7.01 11.71 6.14
C PRO A 132 6.24 13.03 6.02
N ARG A 133 6.95 14.12 5.74
CA ARG A 133 6.32 15.43 5.53
C ARG A 133 5.71 15.54 4.14
N SER A 134 6.44 15.12 3.12
CA SER A 134 5.99 15.22 1.73
C SER A 134 6.68 14.21 0.83
N VAL A 135 6.07 13.96 -0.33
CA VAL A 135 6.64 13.15 -1.41
C VAL A 135 6.56 13.89 -2.74
N ASP A 136 7.63 13.83 -3.50
CA ASP A 136 7.69 14.26 -4.89
C ASP A 136 7.63 13.00 -5.78
N LEU A 137 6.71 12.99 -6.75
CA LEU A 137 6.51 11.85 -7.64
C LEU A 137 7.19 12.07 -8.99
N PHE A 138 7.86 11.06 -9.52
CA PHE A 138 8.60 11.13 -10.77
C PHE A 138 8.15 10.06 -11.76
N LEU A 139 8.20 10.39 -13.05
CA LEU A 139 8.02 9.46 -14.16
C LEU A 139 9.17 9.55 -15.16
N ALA A 140 9.54 8.42 -15.76
CA ALA A 140 10.51 8.36 -16.84
C ALA A 140 10.16 7.29 -17.89
N PRO A 141 10.61 7.44 -19.14
CA PRO A 141 10.45 6.40 -20.15
C PRO A 141 11.42 5.26 -19.88
N VAL A 142 10.95 4.01 -19.96
CA VAL A 142 11.72 2.82 -19.58
C VAL A 142 11.83 1.81 -20.72
N GLN A 143 13.05 1.29 -20.89
CA GLN A 143 13.36 0.09 -21.67
C GLN A 143 13.86 -1.00 -20.71
N SER A 144 13.04 -2.01 -20.47
CA SER A 144 13.43 -3.19 -19.68
C SER A 144 12.66 -4.41 -20.17
N ASP A 145 13.37 -5.42 -20.68
CA ASP A 145 12.76 -6.70 -21.07
C ASP A 145 12.25 -7.46 -19.84
N GLU A 146 12.99 -7.38 -18.73
CA GLU A 146 12.62 -7.99 -17.45
C GLU A 146 11.29 -7.43 -16.92
N ALA A 147 11.13 -6.10 -16.90
CA ALA A 147 9.88 -5.48 -16.47
C ALA A 147 8.73 -5.78 -17.45
N ARG A 148 9.01 -5.76 -18.76
CA ARG A 148 8.03 -6.10 -19.80
C ARG A 148 7.54 -7.55 -19.69
N HIS A 149 8.42 -8.47 -19.29
CA HIS A 149 8.09 -9.88 -19.15
C HIS A 149 7.00 -10.13 -18.09
N LEU A 150 6.87 -9.26 -17.08
CA LEU A 150 5.82 -9.40 -16.05
C LEU A 150 4.39 -9.31 -16.65
N SER A 151 4.21 -8.58 -17.74
CA SER A 151 2.94 -8.55 -18.48
C SER A 151 2.92 -9.49 -19.69
N HIS A 152 4.04 -9.62 -20.41
CA HIS A 152 4.10 -10.31 -21.70
C HIS A 152 4.50 -11.78 -21.62
N GLY A 153 4.99 -12.26 -20.47
CA GLY A 153 5.45 -13.65 -20.30
C GLY A 153 4.35 -14.68 -20.52
N TRP A 154 3.07 -14.27 -20.46
CA TRP A 154 1.92 -15.09 -20.85
C TRP A 154 1.94 -15.53 -22.31
N ARG A 155 2.69 -14.82 -23.17
CA ARG A 155 2.83 -15.11 -24.61
C ARG A 155 4.12 -15.87 -24.94
N ASP A 156 4.88 -16.31 -23.93
CA ASP A 156 6.06 -17.16 -24.13
C ASP A 156 5.69 -18.52 -24.75
N ASP A 157 6.61 -19.12 -25.51
CA ASP A 157 6.47 -20.45 -26.11
C ASP A 157 6.19 -21.57 -25.09
N ARG A 158 6.59 -21.38 -23.83
CA ARG A 158 6.36 -22.34 -22.74
C ARG A 158 4.94 -22.29 -22.19
N VAL A 159 4.20 -21.21 -22.46
CA VAL A 159 2.82 -21.03 -22.02
C VAL A 159 1.90 -21.58 -23.11
N PRO A 160 0.96 -22.51 -22.80
CA PRO A 160 -0.01 -22.99 -23.77
C PRO A 160 -0.75 -21.83 -24.45
N GLY A 161 -0.80 -21.84 -25.78
CA GLY A 161 -1.44 -20.80 -26.60
C GLY A 161 -2.82 -20.33 -26.12
N PRO A 162 -3.72 -21.22 -25.65
CA PRO A 162 -5.01 -20.81 -25.09
C PRO A 162 -4.96 -19.90 -23.85
N LEU A 163 -3.79 -19.70 -23.23
CA LEU A 163 -3.60 -18.82 -22.07
C LEU A 163 -2.97 -17.47 -22.43
N HIS A 164 -2.55 -17.26 -23.69
CA HIS A 164 -1.84 -16.05 -24.11
C HIS A 164 -2.67 -14.76 -23.94
N TRP A 165 -4.01 -14.86 -24.00
CA TRP A 165 -4.93 -13.74 -23.80
C TRP A 165 -4.86 -13.12 -22.40
N ILE A 166 -4.30 -13.84 -21.41
CA ILE A 166 -4.12 -13.30 -20.05
C ILE A 166 -3.17 -12.10 -20.08
N SER A 167 -2.28 -12.01 -21.07
CA SER A 167 -1.43 -10.83 -21.30
C SER A 167 -2.23 -9.54 -21.44
N ASP A 168 -3.44 -9.59 -22.02
CA ASP A 168 -4.31 -8.43 -22.24
C ASP A 168 -4.81 -7.85 -20.90
N HIS A 169 -4.89 -8.68 -19.86
CA HIS A 169 -5.14 -8.23 -18.49
C HIS A 169 -3.83 -7.86 -17.77
N ALA A 170 -2.75 -8.62 -17.98
CA ALA A 170 -1.49 -8.42 -17.28
C ALA A 170 -0.80 -7.09 -17.65
N VAL A 171 -0.94 -6.61 -18.89
CA VAL A 171 -0.46 -5.27 -19.31
C VAL A 171 -1.16 -4.15 -18.55
N ASN A 172 -2.40 -4.38 -18.15
CA ASN A 172 -3.22 -3.43 -17.41
C ASN A 172 -2.91 -3.42 -15.90
N HIS A 173 -1.88 -4.13 -15.43
CA HIS A 173 -1.42 -4.02 -14.04
C HIS A 173 -0.25 -3.05 -13.90
N LYS A 174 -0.16 -2.39 -12.74
CA LYS A 174 1.08 -1.76 -12.30
C LYS A 174 1.97 -2.82 -11.66
N HIS A 175 3.26 -2.80 -11.97
CA HIS A 175 4.20 -3.83 -11.52
C HIS A 175 5.26 -3.22 -10.60
N ALA A 176 5.50 -3.86 -9.46
CA ALA A 176 6.66 -3.53 -8.63
C ALA A 176 7.92 -4.12 -9.29
N VAL A 177 8.92 -3.28 -9.56
CA VAL A 177 10.15 -3.67 -10.28
C VAL A 177 11.39 -3.05 -9.63
N THR A 178 12.57 -3.63 -9.92
CA THR A 178 13.86 -3.00 -9.61
C THR A 178 14.46 -2.44 -10.90
N LEU A 179 14.24 -1.15 -11.15
CA LEU A 179 14.80 -0.45 -12.29
C LEU A 179 16.28 -0.13 -12.06
N LYS A 180 17.08 -0.18 -13.13
CA LYS A 180 18.50 0.19 -13.14
C LYS A 180 18.68 1.48 -13.95
N PRO A 181 19.70 2.31 -13.69
CA PRO A 181 19.95 3.53 -14.47
C PRO A 181 19.96 3.30 -15.98
N GLY A 182 20.58 2.19 -16.42
CA GLY A 182 20.64 1.81 -17.84
C GLY A 182 19.33 1.38 -18.48
N MET A 183 18.24 1.23 -17.71
CA MET A 183 16.88 0.97 -18.22
C MET A 183 16.10 2.27 -18.47
N ILE A 184 16.57 3.39 -17.91
CA ILE A 184 15.92 4.69 -18.10
C ILE A 184 16.33 5.24 -19.48
N LEU A 185 15.34 5.62 -20.29
CA LEU A 185 15.53 6.10 -21.66
C LEU A 185 15.75 7.61 -21.74
N GLY A 186 15.37 8.36 -20.72
CA GLY A 186 15.44 9.82 -20.69
C GLY A 186 15.24 10.37 -19.29
N ASP A 187 15.52 11.66 -19.12
CA ASP A 187 15.47 12.30 -17.80
C ASP A 187 14.06 12.19 -17.18
N PRO A 188 13.98 11.95 -15.86
CA PRO A 188 12.69 11.87 -15.19
C PRO A 188 12.04 13.24 -15.08
N VAL A 189 10.72 13.26 -15.11
CA VAL A 189 9.90 14.44 -14.87
C VAL A 189 9.18 14.29 -13.55
N ARG A 190 9.27 15.32 -12.70
CA ARG A 190 8.45 15.40 -11.48
C ARG A 190 7.01 15.75 -11.85
N ILE A 191 6.06 14.89 -11.51
CA ILE A 191 4.64 15.05 -11.86
C ILE A 191 3.78 15.61 -10.72
N ASP A 192 4.20 15.45 -9.46
CA ASP A 192 3.50 16.00 -8.30
C ASP A 192 4.46 16.28 -7.14
N SER A 193 3.99 17.10 -6.20
CA SER A 193 4.57 17.30 -4.88
C SER A 193 3.43 17.30 -3.87
N ILE A 194 3.36 16.27 -3.03
CA ILE A 194 2.28 16.02 -2.08
C ILE A 194 2.78 16.33 -0.67
N ASP A 195 2.20 17.35 -0.04
CA ASP A 195 2.43 17.66 1.39
C ASP A 195 1.34 16.99 2.24
N PHE A 196 1.72 15.95 2.99
CA PHE A 196 0.78 15.16 3.80
C PHE A 196 0.13 15.99 4.92
N LEU A 197 0.70 17.14 5.29
CA LEU A 197 0.09 18.03 6.29
C LEU A 197 -1.11 18.80 5.71
N THR A 198 -1.20 18.98 4.39
CA THR A 198 -2.27 19.77 3.76
C THR A 198 -3.08 19.01 2.71
N GLU A 199 -2.63 17.83 2.29
CA GLU A 199 -3.27 17.05 1.22
C GLU A 199 -4.72 16.65 1.58
N THR A 200 -5.62 16.74 0.60
CA THR A 200 -7.05 16.38 0.72
C THR A 200 -7.61 15.73 -0.55
N ARG A 201 -6.81 15.58 -1.62
CA ARG A 201 -7.24 15.01 -2.90
C ARG A 201 -7.44 13.51 -2.77
N SER A 202 -8.60 13.02 -3.22
CA SER A 202 -8.90 11.59 -3.39
C SER A 202 -8.73 11.10 -4.83
N PHE A 203 -8.59 12.04 -5.78
CA PHE A 203 -8.30 11.77 -7.18
C PHE A 203 -7.15 12.67 -7.62
N LEU A 204 -6.17 12.06 -8.29
CA LEU A 204 -5.00 12.76 -8.81
C LEU A 204 -4.93 12.57 -10.32
N SER A 205 -4.54 13.61 -11.04
CA SER A 205 -4.43 13.59 -12.50
C SER A 205 -3.26 14.47 -12.92
N TRP A 206 -2.44 13.92 -13.81
CA TRP A 206 -1.19 14.53 -14.25
C TRP A 206 -1.07 14.42 -15.75
N THR A 207 -0.42 15.43 -16.34
CA THR A 207 0.08 15.36 -17.71
C THR A 207 1.56 15.70 -17.70
N ALA A 208 2.35 14.94 -18.45
CA ALA A 208 3.79 15.14 -18.56
C ALA A 208 4.25 14.87 -19.98
N THR A 209 5.32 15.55 -20.40
CA THR A 209 6.06 15.20 -21.62
C THR A 209 7.40 14.65 -21.22
N LEU A 210 7.63 13.38 -21.52
CA LEU A 210 8.91 12.70 -21.34
C LEU A 210 9.70 12.80 -22.64
N VAL A 211 11.02 12.93 -22.55
CA VAL A 211 11.90 13.01 -23.74
C VAL A 211 12.85 11.83 -23.73
N ALA A 212 12.89 11.05 -24.79
CA ALA A 212 13.88 10.00 -24.94
C ALA A 212 15.27 10.64 -25.20
N ALA A 213 16.25 10.34 -24.35
CA ALA A 213 17.62 10.84 -24.51
C ALA A 213 18.45 10.00 -25.49
N ARG A 214 17.99 8.79 -25.83
CA ARG A 214 18.70 7.85 -26.72
C ARG A 214 17.73 6.98 -27.51
N ARG A 215 18.27 6.35 -28.56
CA ARG A 215 17.54 5.33 -29.33
C ARG A 215 17.23 4.12 -28.46
N GLY A 216 16.00 3.61 -28.54
CA GLY A 216 15.59 2.43 -27.79
C GLY A 216 14.16 1.98 -28.10
N TRP A 217 13.68 1.07 -27.27
CA TRP A 217 12.32 0.57 -27.26
C TRP A 217 11.64 0.98 -25.96
N LEU A 218 10.66 1.87 -26.05
CA LEU A 218 9.82 2.24 -24.92
C LEU A 218 8.90 1.06 -24.60
N HIS A 219 9.17 0.38 -23.49
CA HIS A 219 8.36 -0.75 -23.01
C HIS A 219 7.29 -0.31 -22.00
N GLY A 220 7.48 0.86 -21.39
CA GLY A 220 6.60 1.35 -20.35
C GLY A 220 7.11 2.62 -19.69
N LEU A 221 6.37 3.05 -18.67
CA LEU A 221 6.74 4.17 -17.80
C LEU A 221 7.26 3.61 -16.47
N GLY A 222 8.41 4.10 -16.03
CA GLY A 222 8.89 3.89 -14.67
C GLY A 222 8.44 5.04 -13.78
N GLY A 223 8.04 4.75 -12.55
CA GLY A 223 7.69 5.76 -11.55
C GLY A 223 8.30 5.47 -10.19
N TRP A 224 8.65 6.53 -9.47
CA TRP A 224 9.27 6.47 -8.14
C TRP A 224 9.04 7.78 -7.40
N PHE A 225 9.58 7.90 -6.19
CA PHE A 225 9.41 9.07 -5.34
C PHE A 225 10.72 9.54 -4.69
N ASP A 226 10.76 10.84 -4.38
CA ASP A 226 11.64 11.39 -3.36
C ASP A 226 10.79 11.81 -2.16
N CYS A 227 11.18 11.38 -0.97
CA CYS A 227 10.44 11.60 0.27
C CYS A 227 11.23 12.54 1.17
N ARG A 228 10.59 13.63 1.60
CA ARG A 228 11.13 14.50 2.64
C ARG A 228 10.64 14.03 3.99
N LEU A 229 11.56 13.53 4.81
CA LEU A 229 11.29 13.04 6.14
C LEU A 229 11.32 14.18 7.17
N GLY A 230 12.43 14.94 7.22
CA GLY A 230 12.64 16.06 8.13
C GLY A 230 13.10 17.33 7.40
N PRO A 231 13.50 18.38 8.14
CA PRO A 231 14.07 19.61 7.58
C PRO A 231 15.28 19.39 6.67
N SER A 232 16.16 18.45 7.01
CA SER A 232 17.37 18.13 6.24
C SER A 232 17.48 16.67 5.81
N THR A 233 16.60 15.80 6.31
CA THR A 233 16.64 14.39 5.99
C THR A 233 15.55 14.00 4.98
N GLY A 234 15.94 13.25 3.95
CA GLY A 234 15.04 12.61 2.99
C GLY A 234 15.46 11.18 2.67
N MET A 235 14.65 10.51 1.87
CA MET A 235 14.94 9.19 1.31
C MET A 235 14.27 9.06 -0.06
N THR A 236 14.79 8.21 -0.93
CA THR A 236 14.28 8.01 -2.29
C THR A 236 14.34 6.54 -2.67
N ASN A 237 13.41 6.09 -3.51
CA ASN A 237 13.52 4.82 -4.23
C ASN A 237 13.91 5.04 -5.71
N SER A 238 14.44 6.20 -6.07
CA SER A 238 14.88 6.51 -7.44
C SER A 238 15.92 5.51 -7.93
N PRO A 239 15.74 4.90 -9.12
CA PRO A 239 16.73 3.99 -9.69
C PRO A 239 18.01 4.71 -10.13
N LEU A 240 18.00 6.05 -10.15
CA LEU A 240 19.14 6.90 -10.50
C LEU A 240 19.98 7.29 -9.29
N ASP A 241 19.49 7.06 -8.08
CA ASP A 241 20.23 7.34 -6.84
C ASP A 241 20.95 6.07 -6.34
N ALA A 242 22.25 6.21 -6.10
CA ALA A 242 23.09 5.15 -5.56
C ALA A 242 22.85 4.90 -4.07
N GLY A 243 22.34 5.89 -3.34
CA GLY A 243 21.97 5.84 -1.93
C GLY A 243 20.46 5.64 -1.69
N ARG A 244 19.74 5.10 -2.68
CA ARG A 244 18.31 4.79 -2.54
C ARG A 244 18.04 3.71 -1.48
N ILE A 245 16.82 3.70 -0.97
CA ILE A 245 16.30 2.63 -0.11
C ILE A 245 16.05 1.35 -0.92
N ASP A 246 15.97 0.20 -0.24
CA ASP A 246 15.63 -1.10 -0.84
C ASP A 246 14.11 -1.22 -1.00
N ARG A 247 13.58 -0.40 -1.91
CA ARG A 247 12.15 -0.39 -2.27
C ARG A 247 12.01 -0.39 -3.78
N SER A 248 11.10 -1.21 -4.28
CA SER A 248 10.76 -1.28 -5.70
C SER A 248 10.25 0.05 -6.23
N GLN A 249 10.34 0.23 -7.54
CA GLN A 249 9.70 1.28 -8.33
C GLN A 249 8.41 0.72 -8.95
N VAL A 250 7.52 1.59 -9.43
CA VAL A 250 6.41 1.15 -10.28
C VAL A 250 6.83 1.08 -11.75
N PHE A 251 6.30 0.10 -12.46
CA PHE A 251 6.31 0.02 -13.90
C PHE A 251 4.89 -0.06 -14.45
N PHE A 252 4.53 0.90 -15.29
CA PHE A 252 3.30 0.90 -16.07
C PHE A 252 3.61 0.40 -17.47
N ALA A 253 3.21 -0.84 -17.75
CA ALA A 253 3.53 -1.50 -19.00
C ALA A 253 2.78 -0.89 -20.18
N LEU A 254 3.36 -1.05 -21.37
CA LEU A 254 2.71 -0.78 -22.64
C LEU A 254 2.50 -2.09 -23.39
N GLU A 255 1.39 -2.20 -24.11
CA GLU A 255 1.08 -3.36 -24.94
C GLU A 255 2.06 -3.46 -26.11
N ASP A 256 2.18 -2.37 -26.85
CA ASP A 256 3.13 -2.26 -27.95
C ASP A 256 4.40 -1.55 -27.50
N SER A 257 5.55 -2.17 -27.76
CA SER A 257 6.85 -1.51 -27.63
C SER A 257 6.97 -0.42 -28.69
N ILE A 258 7.23 0.83 -28.27
CA ILE A 258 7.36 1.95 -29.21
C ILE A 258 8.84 2.22 -29.48
N ALA A 259 9.25 2.19 -30.75
CA ALA A 259 10.61 2.58 -31.14
C ALA A 259 10.79 4.10 -30.98
N VAL A 260 11.82 4.51 -30.21
CA VAL A 260 12.14 5.91 -29.95
C VAL A 260 13.56 6.24 -30.39
N ALA A 261 13.79 7.49 -30.81
CA ALA A 261 15.06 8.11 -31.09
C ALA A 261 15.38 9.20 -30.05
N ALA A 262 16.64 9.65 -30.00
CA ALA A 262 17.00 10.78 -29.14
C ALA A 262 16.24 12.04 -29.56
N GLY A 263 15.63 12.73 -28.59
CA GLY A 263 14.77 13.90 -28.80
C GLY A 263 13.31 13.58 -29.08
N ASP A 264 12.91 12.30 -29.18
CA ASP A 264 11.50 11.95 -29.32
C ASP A 264 10.72 12.29 -28.04
N GLU A 265 9.57 12.94 -28.23
CA GLU A 265 8.67 13.33 -27.15
C GLU A 265 7.54 12.30 -26.96
N ILE A 266 7.31 11.94 -25.71
CA ILE A 266 6.28 11.01 -25.27
C ILE A 266 5.35 11.77 -24.31
N ARG A 267 4.13 12.06 -24.74
CA ARG A 267 3.11 12.64 -23.88
C ARG A 267 2.47 11.55 -23.05
N VAL A 268 2.34 11.81 -21.76
CA VAL A 268 1.71 10.93 -20.78
C VAL A 268 0.58 11.68 -20.10
N ALA A 269 -0.60 11.07 -20.03
CA ALA A 269 -1.63 11.42 -19.08
C ALA A 269 -1.78 10.27 -18.08
N LEU A 270 -1.52 10.53 -16.80
CA LEU A 270 -1.65 9.56 -15.71
C LEU A 270 -2.74 10.05 -14.77
N SER A 271 -3.59 9.15 -14.27
CA SER A 271 -4.57 9.47 -13.23
C SER A 271 -4.66 8.35 -12.23
N ALA A 272 -4.95 8.69 -10.97
CA ALA A 272 -4.98 7.75 -9.86
C ALA A 272 -6.16 8.01 -8.93
N ARG A 273 -6.79 6.93 -8.47
CA ARG A 273 -7.61 6.86 -7.25
C ARG A 273 -6.96 5.87 -6.29
N PRO A 274 -6.05 6.33 -5.42
CA PRO A 274 -5.25 5.46 -4.57
C PRO A 274 -6.08 4.60 -3.60
N ASP A 275 -7.20 5.13 -3.13
CA ASP A 275 -8.17 4.42 -2.27
C ASP A 275 -8.79 3.18 -2.94
N ALA A 276 -8.90 3.20 -4.27
CA ALA A 276 -9.47 2.11 -5.07
C ALA A 276 -8.40 1.29 -5.82
N ASP A 277 -7.12 1.54 -5.56
CA ASP A 277 -5.97 1.00 -6.33
C ASP A 277 -6.13 1.15 -7.85
N LEU A 278 -6.77 2.25 -8.28
CA LEU A 278 -7.09 2.51 -9.67
C LEU A 278 -6.06 3.47 -10.27
N PHE A 279 -5.37 3.03 -11.32
CA PHE A 279 -4.47 3.86 -12.12
C PHE A 279 -4.86 3.77 -13.59
N VAL A 280 -4.80 4.89 -14.29
CA VAL A 280 -5.03 4.99 -15.74
C VAL A 280 -3.85 5.72 -16.34
N TRP A 281 -3.18 5.11 -17.32
CA TRP A 281 -2.09 5.75 -18.05
C TRP A 281 -2.36 5.70 -19.55
N ASP A 282 -2.16 6.85 -20.18
CA ASP A 282 -2.36 7.09 -21.60
C ASP A 282 -1.08 7.68 -22.16
N VAL A 283 -0.49 7.00 -23.14
CA VAL A 283 0.84 7.30 -23.67
C VAL A 283 0.75 7.54 -25.16
N GLU A 284 1.25 8.69 -25.60
CA GLU A 284 1.28 9.10 -27.00
C GLU A 284 2.72 9.47 -27.40
N HIS A 285 3.26 8.77 -28.40
CA HIS A 285 4.52 9.16 -29.03
C HIS A 285 4.26 10.23 -30.10
N LEU A 286 4.67 11.47 -29.83
CA LEU A 286 4.20 12.63 -30.58
C LEU A 286 4.65 12.67 -32.04
N ARG A 287 5.83 12.10 -32.35
CA ARG A 287 6.34 12.08 -33.72
C ARG A 287 5.57 11.13 -34.62
N THR A 288 5.12 9.98 -34.10
CA THR A 288 4.42 8.96 -34.91
C THR A 288 2.92 8.98 -34.72
N GLY A 289 2.41 9.67 -33.69
CA GLY A 289 1.01 9.62 -33.29
C GLY A 289 0.57 8.26 -32.73
N HIS A 290 1.52 7.36 -32.43
CA HIS A 290 1.21 6.07 -31.84
C HIS A 290 0.73 6.32 -30.41
N ARG A 291 -0.47 5.84 -30.08
CA ARG A 291 -1.09 6.03 -28.76
C ARG A 291 -1.68 4.74 -28.24
N GLN A 292 -1.50 4.50 -26.94
CA GLN A 292 -2.09 3.37 -26.24
C GLN A 292 -2.47 3.78 -24.81
N LYS A 293 -3.53 3.16 -24.29
CA LYS A 293 -4.14 3.51 -23.01
C LYS A 293 -4.46 2.25 -22.24
N HIS A 294 -4.18 2.30 -20.94
CA HIS A 294 -4.33 1.19 -20.02
C HIS A 294 -4.94 1.65 -18.70
N SER A 295 -5.49 0.71 -17.95
CA SER A 295 -6.11 0.96 -16.66
C SER A 295 -6.07 -0.27 -15.78
N THR A 296 -5.72 -0.12 -14.49
CA THR A 296 -5.80 -1.24 -13.54
C THR A 296 -7.20 -1.82 -13.41
N TRP A 297 -8.25 -1.05 -13.75
CA TRP A 297 -9.61 -1.58 -13.87
C TRP A 297 -9.73 -2.71 -14.90
N GLU A 298 -9.13 -2.56 -16.09
CA GLU A 298 -9.18 -3.58 -17.15
C GLU A 298 -8.30 -4.80 -16.81
N GLY A 299 -7.35 -4.64 -15.90
CA GLY A 299 -6.55 -5.73 -15.35
C GLY A 299 -7.31 -6.58 -14.32
N GLN A 300 -8.36 -6.04 -13.69
CA GLN A 300 -9.07 -6.76 -12.63
C GLN A 300 -9.82 -7.98 -13.20
N VAL A 301 -9.58 -9.14 -12.59
CA VAL A 301 -10.39 -10.34 -12.82
C VAL A 301 -11.65 -10.25 -11.96
N THR A 302 -12.52 -9.31 -12.31
CA THR A 302 -13.79 -9.10 -11.59
C THR A 302 -14.85 -10.01 -12.18
N ARG A 303 -15.57 -10.79 -11.35
CA ARG A 303 -16.71 -11.54 -11.88
C ARG A 303 -17.80 -10.54 -12.26
N ARG A 304 -18.47 -10.78 -13.38
CA ARG A 304 -19.63 -9.96 -13.81
C ARG A 304 -20.69 -9.79 -12.71
N ALA A 305 -20.85 -10.81 -11.85
CA ALA A 305 -21.73 -10.79 -10.69
C ALA A 305 -21.33 -9.73 -9.64
N ASP A 306 -20.03 -9.52 -9.43
CA ASP A 306 -19.51 -8.59 -8.42
C ASP A 306 -19.74 -7.12 -8.83
N LEU A 307 -19.71 -6.83 -10.14
CA LEU A 307 -20.06 -5.50 -10.68
C LEU A 307 -21.56 -5.19 -10.57
N THR A 308 -22.42 -6.21 -10.65
CA THR A 308 -23.87 -6.07 -10.46
C THR A 308 -24.29 -6.05 -8.99
N ALA A 309 -23.47 -6.61 -8.09
CA ALA A 309 -23.74 -6.69 -6.65
C ALA A 309 -23.60 -5.36 -5.90
N LEU A 310 -23.25 -4.27 -6.58
CA LEU A 310 -23.05 -2.94 -5.96
C LEU A 310 -23.99 -1.87 -6.50
N ARG A 311 -25.07 -2.25 -7.21
CA ARG A 311 -26.08 -1.27 -7.64
C ARG A 311 -26.91 -0.81 -6.43
N PRO A 312 -27.27 0.48 -6.31
CA PRO A 312 -28.06 0.98 -5.18
C PRO A 312 -29.43 0.32 -5.01
N ASP A 313 -30.01 -0.20 -6.09
CA ASP A 313 -31.30 -0.90 -6.15
C ASP A 313 -31.18 -2.43 -6.01
N MET A 314 -29.96 -2.95 -5.86
CA MET A 314 -29.72 -4.37 -5.67
C MET A 314 -30.20 -4.81 -4.28
N VAL A 315 -31.03 -5.86 -4.23
CA VAL A 315 -31.45 -6.50 -2.98
C VAL A 315 -30.47 -7.62 -2.65
N PRO A 316 -29.60 -7.48 -1.63
CA PRO A 316 -28.58 -8.48 -1.33
C PRO A 316 -29.20 -9.79 -0.86
N VAL A 317 -28.70 -10.90 -1.39
CA VAL A 317 -29.00 -12.25 -0.91
C VAL A 317 -27.70 -12.83 -0.35
N LEU A 318 -27.73 -13.28 0.90
CA LEU A 318 -26.57 -13.92 1.51
C LEU A 318 -26.26 -15.23 0.77
N ASP A 319 -25.00 -15.43 0.41
CA ASP A 319 -24.54 -16.75 0.00
C ASP A 319 -24.54 -17.73 1.19
N GLN A 320 -24.34 -19.01 0.92
CA GLN A 320 -24.35 -20.05 1.96
C GLN A 320 -23.34 -19.77 3.08
N ALA A 321 -22.16 -19.24 2.74
CA ALA A 321 -21.12 -18.97 3.73
C ALA A 321 -21.45 -17.74 4.60
N ALA A 322 -22.08 -16.72 4.04
CA ALA A 322 -22.54 -15.54 4.76
C ALA A 322 -23.77 -15.84 5.62
N ALA A 323 -24.71 -16.64 5.11
CA ALA A 323 -25.85 -17.15 5.89
C ALA A 323 -25.38 -18.02 7.07
N ALA A 324 -24.42 -18.91 6.84
CA ALA A 324 -23.80 -19.70 7.91
C ALA A 324 -23.11 -18.81 8.96
N ARG A 325 -22.40 -17.77 8.52
CA ARG A 325 -21.81 -16.76 9.42
C ARG A 325 -22.88 -16.08 10.26
N GLN A 326 -23.97 -15.62 9.64
CA GLN A 326 -25.08 -14.98 10.35
C GLN A 326 -25.67 -15.90 11.43
N ILE A 327 -25.86 -17.18 11.11
CA ILE A 327 -26.34 -18.19 12.07
C ILE A 327 -25.37 -18.30 13.25
N VAL A 328 -24.08 -18.54 12.99
CA VAL A 328 -23.07 -18.70 14.05
C VAL A 328 -22.97 -17.46 14.93
N LEU A 329 -22.97 -16.27 14.35
CA LEU A 329 -22.94 -15.00 15.08
C LEU A 329 -24.19 -14.80 15.93
N GLY A 330 -25.35 -15.34 15.53
CA GLY A 330 -26.56 -15.34 16.34
C GLY A 330 -26.43 -16.09 17.69
N TYR A 331 -25.49 -17.03 17.81
CA TYR A 331 -25.20 -17.72 19.07
C TYR A 331 -24.21 -16.96 19.97
N CYS A 332 -23.54 -15.91 19.46
CA CYS A 332 -22.55 -15.10 20.16
C CYS A 332 -23.22 -14.03 21.04
N ASP A 333 -23.91 -14.47 22.10
CA ASP A 333 -24.72 -13.63 22.99
C ASP A 333 -24.00 -13.12 24.25
N GLY A 334 -22.70 -13.37 24.34
CA GLY A 334 -21.89 -13.03 25.53
C GLY A 334 -22.13 -13.93 26.74
N GLN A 335 -22.95 -14.98 26.62
CA GLN A 335 -23.25 -15.95 27.70
C GLN A 335 -22.72 -17.35 27.37
N ARG A 336 -22.71 -17.75 26.10
CA ARG A 336 -22.20 -19.04 25.66
C ARG A 336 -20.69 -19.02 25.44
N SER A 337 -20.01 -20.04 25.95
CA SER A 337 -18.62 -20.36 25.57
C SER A 337 -18.54 -20.87 24.13
N LEU A 338 -17.35 -20.80 23.52
CA LEU A 338 -17.10 -21.34 22.18
C LEU A 338 -17.53 -22.80 22.03
N ALA A 339 -17.23 -23.65 23.03
CA ALA A 339 -17.66 -25.05 23.02
C ALA A 339 -19.19 -25.20 23.05
N GLN A 340 -19.91 -24.33 23.77
CA GLN A 340 -21.38 -24.32 23.80
C GLN A 340 -21.97 -23.82 22.47
N ILE A 341 -21.32 -22.86 21.81
CA ILE A 341 -21.70 -22.37 20.49
C ILE A 341 -21.49 -23.48 19.44
N GLU A 342 -20.32 -24.13 19.43
CA GLU A 342 -20.03 -25.27 18.55
C GLU A 342 -21.07 -26.38 18.71
N ALA A 343 -21.34 -26.80 19.95
CA ALA A 343 -22.33 -27.84 20.23
C ALA A 343 -23.75 -27.43 19.83
N ALA A 344 -24.12 -26.15 19.99
CA ALA A 344 -25.42 -25.64 19.58
C ALA A 344 -25.58 -25.61 18.06
N VAL A 345 -24.58 -25.10 17.32
CA VAL A 345 -24.61 -25.05 15.86
C VAL A 345 -24.62 -26.45 15.26
N LEU A 346 -23.85 -27.39 15.80
CA LEU A 346 -23.86 -28.79 15.36
C LEU A 346 -25.22 -29.47 15.58
N ARG A 347 -25.89 -29.16 16.70
CA ARG A 347 -27.20 -29.73 17.02
C ARG A 347 -28.31 -29.11 16.18
N ASP A 348 -28.31 -27.78 16.05
CA ASP A 348 -29.42 -27.03 15.49
C ASP A 348 -29.28 -26.88 13.95
N HIS A 349 -28.05 -26.99 13.42
CA HIS A 349 -27.72 -26.88 11.99
C HIS A 349 -26.75 -27.97 11.52
N PRO A 350 -27.08 -29.28 11.65
CA PRO A 350 -26.17 -30.38 11.32
C PRO A 350 -25.80 -30.47 9.84
N GLY A 351 -26.57 -29.83 8.95
CA GLY A 351 -26.31 -29.74 7.51
C GLY A 351 -25.66 -28.44 7.06
N LEU A 352 -25.16 -27.60 7.98
CA LEU A 352 -24.59 -26.30 7.63
C LEU A 352 -23.35 -26.43 6.72
N PHE A 353 -22.54 -27.45 6.98
CA PHE A 353 -21.40 -27.87 6.16
C PHE A 353 -21.38 -29.38 5.97
N PRO A 354 -20.59 -29.91 5.01
CA PRO A 354 -20.58 -31.34 4.68
C PRO A 354 -20.17 -32.26 5.84
N THR A 355 -19.42 -31.77 6.82
CA THR A 355 -18.95 -32.57 7.97
C THR A 355 -19.05 -31.80 9.29
N PRO A 356 -19.21 -32.49 10.43
CA PRO A 356 -19.16 -31.88 11.76
C PRO A 356 -17.85 -31.13 12.04
N ASP A 357 -16.72 -31.64 11.54
CA ASP A 357 -15.42 -30.98 11.68
C ASP A 357 -15.40 -29.65 10.91
N ALA A 358 -15.95 -29.61 9.69
CA ALA A 358 -16.06 -28.37 8.92
C ALA A 358 -16.96 -27.33 9.61
N ILE A 359 -18.05 -27.77 10.27
CA ILE A 359 -18.89 -26.89 11.10
C ILE A 359 -18.07 -26.33 12.27
N THR A 360 -17.31 -27.18 12.95
CA THR A 360 -16.48 -26.79 14.10
C THR A 360 -15.41 -25.78 13.69
N ASP A 361 -14.65 -26.06 12.63
CA ASP A 361 -13.61 -25.16 12.11
C ASP A 361 -14.21 -23.82 11.66
N PHE A 362 -15.38 -23.86 11.00
CA PHE A 362 -16.07 -22.65 10.59
C PHE A 362 -16.58 -21.83 11.79
N VAL A 363 -17.16 -22.47 12.81
CA VAL A 363 -17.60 -21.79 14.04
C VAL A 363 -16.42 -21.11 14.71
N ARG A 364 -15.30 -21.81 14.89
CA ARG A 364 -14.08 -21.25 15.48
C ARG A 364 -13.58 -20.05 14.70
N ALA A 365 -13.44 -20.18 13.38
CA ALA A 365 -12.98 -19.09 12.52
C ALA A 365 -13.94 -17.89 12.56
N CYS A 366 -15.25 -18.14 12.56
CA CYS A 366 -16.28 -17.11 12.60
C CYS A 366 -16.29 -16.34 13.92
N VAL A 367 -16.29 -17.06 15.05
CA VAL A 367 -16.25 -16.45 16.40
C VAL A 367 -14.94 -15.69 16.58
N TYR A 368 -13.80 -16.30 16.24
CA TYR A 368 -12.48 -15.67 16.35
C TYR A 368 -12.41 -14.33 15.61
N ARG A 369 -12.97 -14.24 14.40
CA ARG A 369 -12.99 -13.00 13.59
C ARG A 369 -13.97 -11.94 14.10
N ALA A 370 -14.97 -12.32 14.90
CA ALA A 370 -16.02 -11.41 15.34
C ALA A 370 -15.83 -10.91 16.78
N THR A 371 -14.96 -11.55 17.56
CA THR A 371 -14.68 -11.20 18.95
C THR A 371 -13.27 -10.65 19.19
N ARG A 372 -12.54 -10.34 18.12
CA ARG A 372 -11.23 -9.68 18.15
C ARG A 372 -11.26 -8.36 17.39
#